data_AF-A0A957BZY1-F1
#
_entry.id   AF-A0A957BZY1-F1
#
_cell.length_a   1.000
_cell.length_b   1.000
_cell.length_c   1.000
_cell.angle_alpha   90.00
_cell.angle_beta   90.00
_cell.angle_gamma   90.00
#
_symmetry.space_group_name_H-M   'P 1'
#
loop_
_entity.id
_entity.type
_entity.pdbx_description
1 polymer ?
#
loop_
_entity_poly.entity_id
_entity_poly.type
_entity_poly.pdbx_seq_one_letter_code
_entity_poly.pdbx_strand_id
1 'polypeptide(L)'
;MASDTPSTSELLRLGIQAAKEGNRQAAQMMLQQVVTKDRENIRAMLWLAKIAPDLETRTSWLQRVLQIDPNNETAIKALTKQETRDVSKRNRLIFRLGVAAYLIILPILALLAIVTMT
;
A
#
# COMPACT_ATOMS: atom_id res chain seq x y z
N MET A 1 -6.45 35.65 21.99
CA MET A 1 -5.61 35.42 20.79
C MET A 1 -5.59 33.93 20.50
N ALA A 2 -5.84 33.57 19.24
CA ALA A 2 -5.62 32.28 18.58
C ALA A 2 -6.41 31.04 19.06
N SER A 3 -7.66 30.91 18.58
CA SER A 3 -8.19 29.59 18.21
C SER A 3 -8.00 29.36 16.70
N ASP A 4 -6.84 29.72 16.16
CA ASP A 4 -6.44 29.54 14.76
C ASP A 4 -5.90 28.12 14.51
N THR A 5 -6.48 27.12 15.18
CA THR A 5 -6.23 25.72 14.82
C THR A 5 -7.43 25.27 14.01
N PRO A 6 -7.27 24.94 12.71
CA PRO A 6 -8.35 24.39 11.91
C PRO A 6 -8.98 23.21 12.67
N SER A 7 -10.30 23.27 12.85
CA SER A 7 -11.03 22.20 13.54
C SER A 7 -10.79 20.87 12.81
N THR A 8 -10.77 19.76 13.53
CA THR A 8 -10.56 18.42 12.94
C THR A 8 -11.54 18.15 11.79
N SER A 9 -12.79 18.64 11.91
CA SER A 9 -13.82 18.56 10.88
C SER A 9 -13.50 19.40 9.65
N GLU A 10 -12.92 20.59 9.83
CA GLU A 10 -12.50 21.46 8.73
C GLU A 10 -11.29 20.88 7.98
N LEU A 11 -10.28 20.35 8.70
CA LEU A 11 -9.16 19.63 8.10
C LEU A 11 -9.64 18.42 7.29
N LEU A 12 -10.63 17.69 7.80
CA LEU A 12 -11.23 16.57 7.08
C LEU A 12 -11.91 17.04 5.80
N ARG A 13 -12.70 18.12 5.86
CA ARG A 13 -13.38 18.68 4.68
C ARG A 13 -12.37 19.14 3.62
N LEU A 14 -11.36 19.91 4.02
CA LEU A 14 -10.33 20.42 3.13
C LEU A 14 -9.48 19.29 2.53
N GLY A 15 -9.10 18.30 3.34
CA GLY A 15 -8.34 17.14 2.86
C GLY A 15 -9.11 16.30 1.85
N ILE A 16 -10.43 16.12 2.06
CA ILE A 16 -11.31 15.44 1.10
C ILE A 16 -11.42 16.25 -0.20
N GLN A 17 -11.55 17.57 -0.11
CA GLN A 17 -11.64 18.44 -1.28
C GLN A 17 -10.35 18.38 -2.11
N ALA A 18 -9.19 18.52 -1.47
CA ALA A 18 -7.89 18.39 -2.11
C ALA A 18 -7.73 17.00 -2.78
N ALA A 19 -8.22 15.94 -2.13
CA ALA A 19 -8.18 14.58 -2.70
C ALA A 19 -9.04 14.47 -3.96
N LYS A 20 -10.21 15.13 -4.00
CA LYS A 20 -11.10 15.17 -5.16
C LYS A 20 -10.51 15.98 -6.32
N GLU A 21 -9.81 17.06 -6.00
CA GLU A 21 -9.12 17.93 -6.97
C GLU A 21 -7.84 17.29 -7.53
N GLY A 22 -7.44 16.11 -7.03
CA GLY A 22 -6.24 15.41 -7.46
C GLY A 22 -4.96 15.89 -6.77
N ASN A 23 -5.05 16.86 -5.86
CA ASN A 23 -3.93 17.31 -5.04
C ASN A 23 -3.68 16.32 -3.88
N ARG A 24 -3.05 15.19 -4.22
CA ARG A 24 -2.78 14.08 -3.29
C ARG A 24 -1.91 14.50 -2.11
N GLN A 25 -0.90 15.34 -2.34
CA GLN A 25 0.04 15.75 -1.30
C GLN A 25 -0.66 16.60 -0.23
N ALA A 26 -1.40 17.64 -0.65
CA ALA A 26 -2.16 18.47 0.29
C ALA A 26 -3.23 17.65 1.03
N ALA A 27 -3.93 16.78 0.30
CA ALA A 27 -4.91 15.88 0.90
C ALA A 27 -4.30 14.97 1.96
N GLN A 28 -3.15 14.35 1.67
CA GLN A 28 -2.45 13.47 2.59
C GLN A 28 -2.04 14.22 3.85
N MET A 29 -1.46 15.43 3.72
CA MET A 29 -1.06 16.23 4.88
C MET A 29 -2.25 16.56 5.79
N MET A 30 -3.37 17.00 5.22
CA MET A 30 -4.55 17.38 5.99
C MET A 30 -5.21 16.16 6.66
N LEU A 31 -5.41 15.08 5.91
CA LEU A 31 -6.05 13.86 6.42
C LEU A 31 -5.18 13.15 7.46
N GLN A 32 -3.86 13.20 7.32
CA GLN A 32 -2.95 12.66 8.33
C GLN A 32 -3.06 13.45 9.64
N GLN A 33 -3.18 14.79 9.57
CA GLN A 33 -3.42 15.59 10.77
C GLN A 33 -4.77 15.26 11.44
N VAL A 34 -5.80 14.96 10.64
CA VAL A 34 -7.08 14.47 11.18
C VAL A 34 -6.88 13.17 11.95
N VAL A 35 -6.20 12.18 11.37
CA VAL A 35 -5.93 10.90 12.03
C VAL A 35 -5.04 11.06 13.27
N THR A 36 -4.11 12.03 13.26
CA THR A 36 -3.27 12.32 14.44
C THR A 36 -4.10 12.90 15.59
N LYS A 37 -5.08 13.76 15.30
CA LYS A 37 -5.97 14.37 16.30
C LYS A 37 -7.09 13.41 16.74
N ASP A 38 -7.60 12.61 15.82
CA ASP A 38 -8.69 11.65 15.99
C ASP A 38 -8.27 10.33 15.34
N ARG A 39 -7.70 9.44 16.15
CA ARG A 39 -7.15 8.16 15.71
C ARG A 39 -8.23 7.17 15.26
N GLU A 40 -9.49 7.43 15.57
CA GLU A 40 -10.62 6.57 15.21
C GLU A 40 -11.40 7.12 14.00
N ASN A 41 -10.86 8.16 13.34
CA ASN A 41 -11.51 8.77 12.19
C ASN A 41 -11.43 7.87 10.94
N ILE A 42 -12.35 6.91 10.86
CA ILE A 42 -12.50 5.97 9.74
C ILE A 42 -12.57 6.71 8.41
N ARG A 43 -13.27 7.85 8.36
CA ARG A 43 -13.45 8.62 7.13
C ARG A 43 -12.12 9.15 6.61
N ALA A 44 -11.27 9.70 7.48
CA ALA A 44 -9.94 10.16 7.09
C ALA A 44 -9.06 9.01 6.60
N MET A 45 -9.09 7.86 7.29
CA MET A 45 -8.33 6.67 6.90
C MET A 45 -8.76 6.09 5.55
N LEU A 46 -10.07 6.04 5.26
CA LEU A 46 -10.57 5.60 3.97
C LEU A 46 -10.12 6.53 2.83
N TRP A 47 -10.06 7.84 3.07
CA TRP A 47 -9.53 8.79 2.09
C TRP A 47 -8.02 8.66 1.91
N LEU A 48 -7.26 8.45 2.98
CA LEU A 48 -5.82 8.14 2.91
C LEU A 48 -5.56 6.87 2.10
N ALA A 49 -6.36 5.81 2.31
CA ALA A 49 -6.29 4.59 1.50
C ALA A 49 -6.59 4.85 0.01
N LYS A 50 -7.51 5.77 -0.29
CA LYS A 50 -7.89 6.11 -1.67
C LYS A 50 -6.78 6.85 -2.42
N ILE A 51 -6.05 7.74 -1.75
CA ILE A 51 -4.97 8.54 -2.34
C ILE A 51 -3.58 7.92 -2.17
N ALA A 52 -3.49 6.75 -1.52
CA ALA A 52 -2.25 6.04 -1.26
C ALA A 52 -1.43 5.83 -2.56
N PRO A 53 -0.09 6.00 -2.51
CA PRO A 53 0.77 5.91 -3.69
C PRO A 53 0.95 4.47 -4.19
N ASP A 54 0.82 3.50 -3.30
CA ASP A 54 1.05 2.09 -3.57
C ASP A 54 0.02 1.20 -2.85
N LEU A 55 0.05 -0.09 -3.21
CA LEU A 55 -0.91 -1.08 -2.72
C LEU A 55 -0.69 -1.42 -1.25
N GLU A 56 0.56 -1.42 -0.77
CA GLU A 56 0.92 -1.76 0.60
C GLU A 56 0.41 -0.68 1.56
N THR A 57 0.69 0.60 1.25
CA THR A 57 0.17 1.75 1.99
C THR A 57 -1.36 1.77 2.00
N ARG A 58 -1.99 1.48 0.86
CA ARG A 58 -3.45 1.35 0.77
C ARG A 58 -3.98 0.27 1.71
N THR A 59 -3.41 -0.93 1.65
CA THR A 59 -3.80 -2.07 2.48
C THR A 59 -3.63 -1.77 3.97
N SER A 60 -2.52 -1.14 4.36
CA SER A 60 -2.25 -0.75 5.74
C SER A 60 -3.36 0.15 6.31
N TRP A 61 -3.80 1.16 5.55
CA TRP A 61 -4.90 2.04 5.97
C TRP A 61 -6.24 1.31 6.08
N LEU A 62 -6.56 0.43 5.14
CA LEU A 62 -7.80 -0.35 5.17
C LEU A 62 -7.82 -1.36 6.33
N GLN A 63 -6.68 -1.98 6.63
CA GLN A 63 -6.54 -2.85 7.80
C GLN A 63 -6.76 -2.09 9.11
N ARG A 64 -6.24 -0.86 9.23
CA ARG A 64 -6.52 0.01 10.39
C ARG A 64 -8.01 0.34 10.52
N VAL A 65 -8.69 0.60 9.40
CA VAL A 65 -10.15 0.79 9.42
C VAL A 65 -10.85 -0.44 9.98
N LEU A 66 -10.46 -1.65 9.56
CA LEU A 66 -11.05 -2.90 10.08
C LEU A 66 -10.69 -3.21 11.53
N GLN A 67 -9.59 -2.65 12.05
CA GLN A 67 -9.27 -2.75 13.48
C GLN A 67 -10.24 -1.93 14.34
N ILE A 68 -10.74 -0.81 13.82
CA ILE A 68 -11.67 0.08 14.51
C ILE A 68 -13.13 -0.36 14.26
N ASP A 69 -13.46 -0.64 13.01
CA ASP A 69 -14.78 -1.09 12.56
C ASP A 69 -14.62 -2.37 11.71
N PRO A 70 -14.67 -3.55 12.35
CA PRO A 70 -14.52 -4.83 11.65
C PRO A 70 -15.59 -5.09 10.59
N ASN A 71 -16.74 -4.42 10.70
CA ASN A 71 -17.87 -4.59 9.79
C ASN A 71 -17.89 -3.54 8.67
N ASN A 72 -16.80 -2.78 8.51
CA ASN A 72 -16.73 -1.72 7.51
C ASN A 72 -16.75 -2.31 6.09
N GLU A 73 -17.93 -2.35 5.47
CA GLU A 73 -18.10 -2.93 4.14
C GLU A 73 -17.18 -2.29 3.08
N THR A 74 -16.87 -1.00 3.22
CA THR A 74 -16.00 -0.30 2.26
C THR A 74 -14.59 -0.85 2.31
N ALA A 75 -14.05 -1.04 3.51
CA ALA A 75 -12.72 -1.60 3.69
C ALA A 75 -12.65 -3.09 3.33
N ILE A 76 -13.65 -3.88 3.71
CA ILE A 76 -13.76 -5.30 3.33
C ILE A 76 -13.77 -5.44 1.80
N LYS A 77 -14.69 -4.76 1.11
CA LYS A 77 -14.80 -4.82 -0.36
C LYS A 77 -13.51 -4.35 -1.05
N ALA A 78 -12.85 -3.34 -0.50
CA ALA A 78 -11.60 -2.84 -1.06
C ALA A 78 -10.46 -3.86 -0.93
N LEU A 79 -10.31 -4.54 0.21
CA LEU A 79 -9.27 -5.54 0.43
C LEU A 79 -9.51 -6.83 -0.38
N THR A 80 -10.75 -7.33 -0.43
CA THR A 80 -11.10 -8.50 -1.26
C THR A 80 -10.78 -8.26 -2.74
N LYS A 81 -11.02 -7.03 -3.23
CA LYS A 81 -10.67 -6.65 -4.60
C LYS A 81 -9.14 -6.55 -4.82
N GLN A 82 -8.35 -6.30 -3.80
CA GLN A 82 -6.89 -6.24 -3.91
C GLN A 82 -6.27 -7.64 -3.94
N GLU A 83 -6.76 -8.57 -3.11
CA GLU A 83 -6.25 -9.94 -3.02
C GLU A 83 -6.34 -10.68 -4.38
N THR A 84 -7.44 -10.50 -5.11
CA THR A 84 -7.62 -11.05 -6.46
C THR A 84 -6.60 -10.52 -7.49
N ARG A 85 -5.97 -9.36 -7.24
CA ARG A 85 -4.95 -8.75 -8.11
C ARG A 85 -3.53 -9.12 -7.70
N ASP A 86 -3.30 -9.46 -6.43
CA ASP A 86 -1.99 -9.86 -5.90
C ASP A 86 -1.64 -11.34 -6.14
N VAL A 87 -2.64 -12.20 -6.36
CA VAL A 87 -2.42 -13.60 -6.76
C VAL A 87 -1.51 -13.69 -8.01
N SER A 88 -1.55 -12.70 -8.91
CA SER A 88 -0.67 -12.61 -10.09
C SER A 88 0.73 -12.03 -9.83
N LYS A 89 1.00 -11.40 -8.67
CA LYS A 89 2.33 -10.85 -8.32
C LYS A 89 3.13 -11.69 -7.33
N ARG A 90 2.56 -12.75 -6.74
CA ARG A 90 3.34 -13.76 -5.99
C ARG A 90 4.43 -14.43 -6.82
N ASN A 91 4.32 -14.42 -8.15
CA ASN A 91 5.35 -14.95 -9.03
C ASN A 91 6.64 -14.10 -9.11
N ARG A 92 6.77 -13.00 -8.34
CA ARG A 92 8.01 -12.20 -8.30
C ARG A 92 9.19 -12.92 -7.62
N LEU A 93 8.93 -14.01 -6.88
CA LEU A 93 9.96 -14.90 -6.34
C LEU A 93 10.37 -16.02 -7.31
N ILE A 94 9.51 -16.43 -8.25
CA ILE A 94 9.83 -17.50 -9.20
C ILE A 94 10.74 -16.98 -10.33
N PHE A 95 10.53 -15.75 -10.81
CA PHE A 95 11.35 -15.19 -11.90
C PHE A 95 12.82 -14.92 -11.52
N ARG A 96 13.13 -14.68 -10.24
CA ARG A 96 14.51 -14.44 -9.78
C ARG A 96 15.30 -15.74 -9.57
N LEU A 97 14.63 -16.80 -9.14
CA LEU A 97 15.28 -18.10 -8.91
C LEU A 97 15.60 -18.80 -10.24
N GLY A 98 14.75 -18.67 -11.27
CA GLY A 98 14.97 -19.29 -12.57
C GLY A 98 16.26 -18.82 -13.29
N VAL A 99 16.52 -17.51 -13.30
CA VAL A 99 17.69 -16.94 -13.99
C VAL A 99 18.99 -17.15 -13.19
N ALA A 100 18.93 -17.02 -11.85
CA ALA A 100 20.10 -17.22 -11.00
C ALA A 100 20.59 -18.67 -10.98
N ALA A 101 19.66 -19.65 -11.00
CA ALA A 101 20.04 -21.07 -11.10
C ALA A 101 20.72 -21.40 -12.43
N TYR A 102 20.24 -20.83 -13.55
CA TYR A 102 20.81 -21.07 -14.88
C TYR A 102 22.24 -20.55 -15.02
N LEU A 103 22.55 -19.37 -14.47
CA LEU A 103 23.89 -18.77 -14.53
C LEU A 103 24.95 -19.54 -13.71
N ILE A 104 24.52 -20.28 -12.68
CA ILE A 104 25.44 -21.06 -11.82
C ILE A 104 25.60 -22.49 -12.35
N ILE A 105 24.52 -23.13 -12.77
CA ILE A 105 24.54 -24.55 -13.15
C ILE A 105 25.25 -24.77 -14.49
N LEU A 106 25.07 -23.87 -15.47
CA LEU A 106 25.62 -24.00 -16.81
C LEU A 106 27.17 -24.00 -16.86
N PRO A 107 27.89 -23.07 -16.20
CA PRO A 107 29.36 -23.11 -16.19
C PRO A 107 29.93 -24.30 -15.40
N ILE A 108 29.26 -24.74 -14.33
CA ILE A 108 29.70 -25.89 -13.52
C ILE A 108 29.65 -27.18 -14.34
N LEU A 109 28.57 -27.40 -15.11
CA LEU A 109 28.45 -28.55 -16.01
C LEU A 109 29.48 -28.53 -17.14
N ALA A 110 29.72 -27.35 -17.75
CA ALA A 110 30.72 -27.20 -18.79
C ALA A 110 32.13 -27.53 -18.26
N LEU A 111 32.45 -27.09 -17.05
CA LEU A 111 33.75 -27.34 -16.42
C LEU A 111 33.93 -28.82 -16.05
N LEU A 112 32.88 -29.49 -15.56
CA LEU A 112 32.90 -30.94 -15.32
C LEU A 112 33.16 -31.74 -16.59
N ALA A 113 32.51 -31.39 -17.71
CA ALA A 113 32.69 -32.07 -18.98
C ALA A 113 34.14 -31.95 -19.51
N ILE A 114 34.77 -30.78 -19.32
CA ILE A 114 36.16 -30.54 -19.72
C ILE A 114 37.12 -31.41 -18.89
N VAL A 115 36.93 -31.47 -17.58
CA VAL A 115 37.78 -32.27 -16.67
C VAL A 115 37.66 -33.77 -16.96
N THR A 116 36.50 -34.26 -17.36
CA THR A 116 36.33 -35.68 -17.73
C THR A 116 36.99 -36.06 -19.06
N MET A 117 37.38 -35.08 -19.87
CA MET A 117 37.92 -35.28 -21.23
C MET A 117 39.44 -35.08 -21.33
N THR A 118 40.08 -34.60 -20.25
CA THR A 118 41.54 -34.49 -20.09
C THR A 118 42.10 -35.67 -19.31
#